data_AF-A0A7W0P6X4-F1
#
_entry.id   AF-A0A7W0P6X4-F1
#
_cell.length_a   1.000
_cell.length_b   1.000
_cell.length_c   1.000
_cell.angle_alpha   90.00
_cell.angle_beta   90.00
_cell.angle_gamma   90.00
#
_symmetry.space_group_name_H-M   'P 1'
#
loop_
_entity.id
_entity.type
_entity.pdbx_description
1 polymer ?
#
loop_
_entity_poly.entity_id
_entity_poly.type
_entity_poly.pdbx_seq_one_letter_code
_entity_poly.pdbx_strand_id
1 'polypeptide(L)' 'MRTTLDLDDDLVAALLDRNPGSSKKEAVEEAIRAYLATDALDRLRALAGSFPIDDVSRELRRLDRRT' A
#
# COMPACT_ATOMS: atom_id res chain seq x y z
N MET A 1 -2.88 -15.30 -18.35
CA MET A 1 -3.31 -14.33 -19.38
C MET A 1 -2.06 -13.65 -19.92
N ARG A 2 -1.99 -13.34 -21.23
CA ARG A 2 -0.84 -12.62 -21.81
C ARG A 2 -1.31 -11.21 -22.17
N THR A 3 -0.58 -10.23 -21.69
CA THR A 3 -0.86 -8.80 -21.90
C THR A 3 0.39 -8.14 -22.45
N THR A 4 0.21 -7.24 -23.43
CA THR A 4 1.28 -6.37 -23.92
C THR A 4 1.15 -5.03 -23.23
N LEU A 5 2.25 -4.56 -22.65
CA LEU A 5 2.35 -3.27 -21.95
C LEU A 5 3.52 -2.50 -22.57
N ASP A 6 3.33 -1.21 -22.78
CA ASP A 6 4.41 -0.29 -23.12
C ASP A 6 5.02 0.23 -21.82
N LEU A 7 6.34 0.12 -21.68
CA LEU A 7 7.07 0.42 -20.45
C LEU A 7 8.35 1.16 -20.80
N ASP A 8 8.71 2.13 -19.98
CA ASP A 8 9.97 2.84 -20.08
C ASP A 8 11.16 1.87 -19.88
N ASP A 9 12.12 1.90 -20.81
CA ASP A 9 13.27 0.99 -20.80
C ASP A 9 14.17 1.20 -19.57
N ASP A 10 14.33 2.44 -19.11
CA ASP A 10 15.14 2.75 -17.92
C ASP A 10 14.46 2.23 -16.66
N LEU A 11 13.13 2.26 -16.62
CA LEU A 11 12.36 1.67 -15.53
C LEU A 11 12.52 0.14 -15.49
N VAL A 12 12.48 -0.51 -16.65
CA VAL A 12 12.67 -1.97 -16.74
C VAL A 12 14.11 -2.36 -16.36
N ALA A 13 15.11 -1.58 -16.79
CA ALA A 13 16.50 -1.79 -16.40
C ALA A 13 16.67 -1.69 -14.88
N ALA A 14 16.16 -0.61 -14.27
CA ALA A 14 16.21 -0.43 -12.82
C ALA A 14 15.48 -1.54 -12.05
N LEU A 15 14.38 -2.08 -12.60
CA LEU A 15 13.65 -3.19 -12.00
C LEU A 15 14.48 -4.49 -12.04
N LEU A 16 15.14 -4.78 -13.15
CA LEU A 16 15.99 -5.97 -13.29
C LEU A 16 17.24 -5.89 -12.41
N ASP A 17 17.87 -4.72 -12.28
CA ASP A 17 19.01 -4.50 -11.40
C ASP A 17 18.66 -4.80 -9.94
N ARG A 18 17.42 -4.51 -9.53
CA ARG A 18 16.90 -4.83 -8.20
C ARG A 18 16.47 -6.29 -8.02
N ASN A 19 16.36 -7.05 -9.12
CA ASN A 19 15.94 -8.45 -9.13
C ASN A 19 16.95 -9.30 -9.94
N PRO A 20 18.20 -9.42 -9.47
CA PRO A 20 19.25 -10.10 -10.20
C PRO A 20 18.91 -11.57 -10.42
N GLY A 21 19.07 -12.05 -11.66
CA GLY A 21 18.80 -13.43 -12.04
C GLY A 21 17.33 -13.74 -12.38
N SER A 22 16.41 -12.80 -12.16
CA SER A 22 15.02 -12.94 -12.60
C SER A 22 14.87 -12.60 -14.09
N SER A 23 13.95 -13.29 -14.76
CA SER A 23 13.49 -12.87 -16.08
C SER A 23 12.66 -11.58 -16.00
N LYS A 24 12.56 -10.84 -17.11
CA LYS A 24 11.70 -9.64 -17.21
C LYS A 24 10.27 -9.91 -16.71
N LYS A 25 9.72 -11.06 -17.06
CA LYS A 25 8.36 -11.46 -16.63
C LYS A 25 8.29 -11.62 -15.11
N GLU A 26 9.22 -12.37 -14.52
CA GLU A 26 9.24 -12.64 -13.08
C GLU A 26 9.42 -11.35 -12.28
N ALA A 27 10.33 -10.47 -12.72
CA ALA A 27 10.56 -9.19 -12.06
C ALA A 27 9.31 -8.29 -12.10
N VAL A 28 8.59 -8.25 -13.22
CA VAL A 28 7.32 -7.50 -13.34
C VAL A 28 6.23 -8.11 -12.47
N GLU A 29 6.09 -9.43 -12.45
CA GLU A 29 5.13 -10.11 -11.57
C GLU A 29 5.41 -9.81 -10.09
N GLU A 30 6.69 -9.84 -9.69
CA GLU A 30 7.09 -9.55 -8.33
C GLU A 30 6.84 -8.09 -7.95
N ALA A 31 7.14 -7.15 -8.84
CA ALA A 31 6.82 -5.74 -8.64
C ALA A 31 5.32 -5.52 -8.43
N ILE A 32 4.47 -6.19 -9.20
CA ILE A 32 3.01 -6.12 -9.04
C ILE A 32 2.58 -6.71 -7.69
N ARG A 33 3.14 -7.86 -7.27
CA ARG A 33 2.83 -8.45 -5.95
C ARG A 33 3.23 -7.49 -4.83
N ALA A 34 4.41 -6.90 -4.90
CA ALA A 34 4.89 -5.93 -3.93
C ALA A 34 3.96 -4.71 -3.85
N TYR A 35 3.58 -4.14 -5.00
CA TYR A 35 2.63 -3.02 -5.07
C TYR A 35 1.29 -3.37 -4.42
N LEU A 36 0.72 -4.54 -4.72
CA LEU A 36 -0.55 -4.97 -4.13
C LEU A 36 -0.43 -5.22 -2.62
N ALA A 37 0.72 -5.71 -2.16
CA ALA A 37 0.97 -5.92 -0.74
C ALA A 37 1.06 -4.60 0.05
N THR A 38 1.57 -3.52 -0.56
CA THR A 38 1.70 -2.21 0.09
C THR A 38 0.48 -1.32 -0.07
N ASP A 39 -0.38 -1.55 -1.07
CA ASP A 39 -1.58 -0.73 -1.35
C ASP A 39 -2.49 -0.55 -0.13
N ALA A 40 -2.76 -1.62 0.63
CA ALA A 40 -3.58 -1.51 1.84
C ALA A 40 -2.95 -0.60 2.91
N LEU A 41 -1.62 -0.66 3.06
CA LEU A 41 -0.87 0.18 3.99
C LEU A 41 -0.83 1.64 3.53
N ASP A 42 -0.66 1.88 2.24
CA ASP A 42 -0.60 3.23 1.68
C ASP A 42 -1.97 3.91 1.72
N ARG A 43 -3.05 3.17 1.48
CA ARG A 43 -4.42 3.65 1.71
C ARG A 43 -4.68 3.99 3.17
N LEU A 44 -4.20 3.15 4.11
CA LEU A 44 -4.31 3.44 5.53
C LEU A 44 -3.54 4.71 5.91
N ARG A 45 -2.32 4.89 5.39
CA ARG A 45 -1.52 6.11 5.61
C ARG A 45 -2.19 7.36 5.05
N ALA A 46 -2.86 7.25 3.89
CA ALA A 46 -3.59 8.37 3.30
C ALA A 46 -4.76 8.86 4.18
N LEU A 47 -5.27 8.01 5.08
CA LEU A 47 -6.31 8.37 6.05
C LEU A 47 -5.75 9.02 7.33
N ALA A 48 -4.42 9.10 7.48
CA ALA A 48 -3.79 9.70 8.65
C ALA A 48 -4.13 11.20 8.74
N GLY A 49 -4.72 11.61 9.86
CA GLY A 49 -5.12 13.00 10.10
C GLY A 49 -6.43 13.41 9.42
N SER A 50 -7.02 12.57 8.57
CA SER A 50 -8.31 12.84 7.93
C SER A 50 -9.47 12.05 8.53
N PHE A 51 -9.19 11.11 9.43
CA PHE A 51 -10.24 10.33 10.07
C PHE A 51 -10.87 11.15 11.20
N PRO A 52 -12.14 11.61 11.06
CA PRO A 52 -12.81 12.31 12.15
C PRO A 52 -13.10 11.31 13.26
N ILE A 53 -12.36 11.42 14.36
CA ILE A 53 -12.68 10.71 15.59
C ILE A 53 -13.57 11.64 16.40
N ASP A 54 -14.84 11.29 16.54
CA ASP A 54 -15.71 11.98 17.47
C ASP A 54 -15.16 11.78 18.90
N ASP A 55 -14.90 12.88 19.61
CA ASP A 55 -14.46 12.83 21.01
C ASP A 55 -15.64 12.44 21.92
N VAL A 56 -15.92 11.13 21.97
CA VAL A 56 -16.92 10.52 22.85
C VAL A 56 -16.42 10.36 24.29
N SER A 57 -15.17 10.74 24.58
CA SER A 57 -14.55 10.56 25.90
C SER A 57 -15.34 11.26 27.00
N ARG A 58 -15.98 12.39 26.67
CA ARG A 58 -16.79 13.16 27.62
C ARG A 58 -18.07 12.44 28.02
N GLU A 59 -18.73 11.78 27.07
CA GLU A 59 -19.93 10.96 27.28
C GLU A 59 -19.58 9.74 28.14
N LEU A 60 -18.51 9.03 27.77
CA LEU A 60 -18.05 7.83 28.45
C LEU A 60 -17.61 8.09 29.89
N ARG A 61 -16.83 9.16 30.15
CA ARG A 61 -16.45 9.57 31.51
C ARG A 61 -17.65 9.97 32.37
N ARG A 62 -18.76 10.40 31.76
CA ARG A 62 -19.99 10.75 32.49
C ARG A 62 -20.76 9.51 32.92
N LEU A 63 -20.79 8.49 32.06
CA LEU A 63 -21.39 7.18 32.37
C LEU A 63 -20.61 6.46 33.47
N ASP A 64 -19.28 6.47 33.40
CA ASP A 64 -18.39 5.82 34.38
C ASP A 64 -18.58 6.35 35.82
N ARG A 65 -18.79 7.66 35.98
CA ARG A 65 -19.05 8.29 37.29
C ARG A 65 -20.47 8.08 37.84
N ARG A 66 -21.34 7.36 37.13
CA ARG A 66 -22.73 7.07 37.53
C ARG A 66 -22.92 5.63 38.00
N THR A 67 -21.94 4.76 37.78
CA THR A 67 -21.81 3.42 38.38
C THR A 67 -20.98 3.48 39.66
#